data_AF-X6JZU6-F1
#
_entry.id   AF-X6JZU6-F1
#
_cell.length_a   1.000
_cell.length_b   1.000
_cell.length_c   1.000
_cell.angle_alpha   90.00
_cell.angle_beta   90.00
_cell.angle_gamma   90.00
#
_symmetry.space_group_name_H-M   'P 1'
#
loop_
_entity.id
_entity.type
_entity.pdbx_description
1 polymer ?
#
loop_
_entity_poly.entity_id
_entity_poly.type
_entity_poly.pdbx_seq_one_letter_code
_entity_poly.pdbx_strand_id
1 'polypeptide(L)'
;MTLENHVAAVRDRFSPLSDGEKEEIAEQVRLMARNVYDQIFSQAKEAGKDHRFSHEAALLRIAAIALTGDEFPDDDLAKQIQMENAPFNINVSNEALIAFQEYLIWTIFDRFFQMEILVEYFSSYRSHIFTRSSTQDNPDGFVYFMLYSGKFGWQKFIEKHC
;
A
#
# COMPACT_ATOMS: atom_id res chain seq x y z
N MET A 1 -2.06 -8.17 -17.64
CA MET A 1 -1.97 -6.69 -17.56
C MET A 1 -1.13 -6.36 -16.33
N THR A 2 -0.25 -5.35 -16.34
CA THR A 2 0.59 -5.04 -15.16
C THR A 2 -0.18 -4.20 -14.15
N LEU A 3 0.23 -4.21 -12.87
CA LEU A 3 -0.36 -3.34 -11.84
C LEU A 3 -0.28 -1.87 -12.25
N GLU A 4 0.84 -1.43 -12.85
CA GLU A 4 0.98 -0.06 -13.37
C GLU A 4 -0.10 0.31 -14.39
N ASN A 5 -0.50 -0.62 -15.26
CA ASN A 5 -1.58 -0.37 -16.23
C ASN A 5 -2.95 -0.25 -15.54
N HIS A 6 -3.20 -1.03 -14.48
CA HIS A 6 -4.43 -0.89 -13.68
C HIS A 6 -4.48 0.44 -12.96
N VAL A 7 -3.38 0.85 -12.32
CA VAL A 7 -3.27 2.16 -11.67
C VAL A 7 -3.46 3.30 -12.67
N ALA A 8 -2.88 3.20 -13.86
CA ALA A 8 -3.08 4.17 -14.93
C ALA A 8 -4.57 4.24 -15.35
N ALA A 9 -5.23 3.11 -15.55
CA ALA A 9 -6.65 3.07 -15.89
C ALA A 9 -7.54 3.67 -14.78
N VAL A 10 -7.21 3.43 -13.51
CA VAL A 10 -7.91 4.02 -12.36
C VAL A 10 -7.71 5.54 -12.33
N ARG A 11 -6.49 6.03 -12.57
CA ARG A 11 -6.19 7.46 -12.68
C ARG A 11 -6.98 8.11 -13.82
N ASP A 12 -6.99 7.48 -15.00
CA ASP A 12 -7.70 7.99 -16.17
C ASP A 12 -9.21 8.08 -15.92
N ARG A 13 -9.79 7.09 -15.23
CA ARG A 13 -11.20 7.09 -14.84
C ARG A 13 -11.59 8.31 -14.01
N PHE A 14 -10.70 8.77 -13.12
CA PHE A 14 -10.96 9.91 -12.26
C PHE A 14 -10.41 11.23 -12.80
N SER A 15 -9.60 11.20 -13.87
CA SER A 15 -9.03 12.40 -14.47
C SER A 15 -10.05 13.50 -14.82
N PRO A 16 -11.26 13.22 -15.38
CA PRO A 16 -12.20 14.27 -15.77
C PRO A 16 -12.95 14.90 -14.59
N LEU A 17 -12.85 14.33 -13.38
CA LEU A 17 -13.55 14.84 -12.21
C LEU A 17 -12.91 16.12 -11.70
N SER A 18 -13.74 16.97 -11.10
CA SER A 18 -13.31 18.16 -10.39
C SER A 18 -12.50 17.81 -9.14
N ASP A 19 -11.78 18.80 -8.60
CA ASP A 19 -10.97 18.62 -7.41
C ASP A 19 -11.82 18.27 -6.17
N GLY A 20 -13.02 18.85 -6.05
CA GLY A 20 -13.95 18.52 -4.96
C GLY A 20 -14.44 17.07 -5.05
N GLU A 21 -14.78 16.59 -6.24
CA GLU A 21 -15.18 15.19 -6.44
C GLU A 21 -14.03 14.23 -6.14
N LYS A 22 -12.79 14.58 -6.52
CA LYS A 22 -11.61 13.74 -6.22
C LYS A 22 -11.31 13.71 -4.72
N GLU A 23 -11.49 14.82 -4.01
CA GLU A 23 -11.35 14.88 -2.56
C GLU A 23 -12.41 14.04 -1.85
N GLU A 24 -13.67 14.10 -2.30
CA GLU A 24 -14.74 13.22 -1.81
C GLU A 24 -14.43 11.74 -2.05
N ILE A 25 -13.88 11.39 -3.20
CA ILE A 25 -13.46 10.00 -3.49
C ILE A 25 -12.28 9.59 -2.61
N ALA A 26 -11.32 10.49 -2.34
CA ALA A 26 -10.22 10.20 -1.41
C ALA A 26 -10.75 9.83 -0.01
N GLU A 27 -11.74 10.57 0.50
CA GLU A 27 -12.43 10.21 1.75
C GLU A 27 -13.15 8.86 1.66
N GLN A 28 -13.82 8.59 0.54
CA GLN A 28 -14.44 7.28 0.32
C GLN A 28 -13.41 6.15 0.28
N VAL A 29 -12.20 6.37 -0.25
CA VAL A 29 -11.10 5.40 -0.23
C VAL A 29 -10.66 5.12 1.21
N ARG A 30 -10.52 6.14 2.07
CA ARG A 30 -10.20 5.95 3.50
C ARG A 30 -11.25 5.08 4.20
N LEU A 31 -12.53 5.43 4.03
CA LEU A 31 -13.66 4.70 4.63
C LEU A 31 -13.78 3.27 4.10
N MET A 32 -13.69 3.09 2.79
CA MET A 32 -13.74 1.77 2.15
C MET A 32 -12.61 0.89 2.66
N ALA A 33 -11.37 1.41 2.67
CA ALA A 33 -10.22 0.66 3.14
C ALA A 33 -10.40 0.22 4.59
N ARG A 34 -10.94 1.08 5.47
CA ARG A 34 -11.22 0.71 6.85
C ARG A 34 -12.25 -0.41 6.96
N ASN A 35 -13.38 -0.27 6.25
CA ASN A 35 -14.46 -1.26 6.29
C ASN A 35 -14.01 -2.63 5.76
N VAL A 36 -13.31 -2.63 4.61
CA VAL A 36 -12.75 -3.86 4.02
C VAL A 36 -11.71 -4.46 4.96
N TYR A 37 -10.86 -3.63 5.58
CA TYR A 37 -9.89 -4.11 6.56
C TYR A 37 -10.57 -4.87 7.69
N ASP A 38 -11.51 -4.23 8.38
CA ASP A 38 -12.17 -4.78 9.56
C ASP A 38 -12.94 -6.07 9.21
N GLN A 39 -13.59 -6.11 8.04
CA GLN A 39 -14.29 -7.30 7.55
C GLN A 39 -13.33 -8.47 7.29
N ILE A 40 -12.33 -8.28 6.44
CA ILE A 40 -11.43 -9.36 6.01
C ILE A 40 -10.56 -9.85 7.15
N PHE A 41 -10.08 -8.92 7.97
CA PHE A 41 -9.30 -9.24 9.14
C PHE A 41 -10.11 -10.14 10.09
N SER A 42 -11.35 -9.75 10.39
CA SER A 42 -12.24 -10.52 11.28
C SER A 42 -12.57 -11.90 10.71
N GLN A 43 -12.90 -11.99 9.42
CA GLN A 43 -13.15 -13.26 8.74
C GLN A 43 -11.92 -14.19 8.80
N ALA A 44 -10.72 -13.67 8.58
CA ALA A 44 -9.49 -14.44 8.69
C ALA A 44 -9.25 -14.91 10.14
N LYS A 45 -9.54 -14.06 11.13
CA LYS A 45 -9.45 -14.43 12.56
C LYS A 45 -10.45 -15.54 12.92
N GLU A 46 -11.69 -15.45 12.45
CA GLU A 46 -12.74 -16.48 12.64
C GLU A 46 -12.35 -17.81 11.97
N ALA A 47 -11.65 -17.74 10.84
CA ALA A 47 -11.07 -18.91 10.17
C ALA A 47 -9.79 -19.47 10.86
N GLY A 48 -9.44 -18.97 12.04
CA GLY A 48 -8.31 -19.45 12.84
C GLY A 48 -6.95 -18.95 12.37
N LYS A 49 -6.89 -17.91 11.53
CA LYS A 49 -5.63 -17.32 11.09
C LYS A 49 -5.00 -16.44 12.17
N ASP A 50 -3.68 -16.34 12.12
CA ASP A 50 -2.95 -15.47 13.03
C ASP A 50 -3.10 -13.99 12.66
N HIS A 51 -2.64 -13.12 13.55
CA HIS A 51 -2.79 -11.68 13.40
C HIS A 51 -2.10 -11.14 12.13
N ARG A 52 -0.93 -11.69 11.81
CA ARG A 52 -0.12 -11.26 10.67
C ARG A 52 -0.79 -11.64 9.35
N PHE A 53 -1.24 -12.88 9.23
CA PHE A 53 -1.96 -13.34 8.06
C PHE A 53 -3.25 -12.54 7.85
N SER A 54 -4.03 -12.31 8.91
CA SER A 54 -5.26 -11.51 8.83
C SER A 54 -4.99 -10.09 8.33
N HIS A 55 -3.91 -9.47 8.79
CA HIS A 55 -3.50 -8.14 8.35
C HIS A 55 -3.06 -8.13 6.88
N GLU A 56 -2.15 -9.03 6.49
CA GLU A 56 -1.66 -9.15 5.12
C GLU A 56 -2.81 -9.40 4.12
N ALA A 57 -3.76 -10.28 4.48
CA ALA A 57 -4.94 -10.58 3.67
C ALA A 57 -5.86 -9.36 3.52
N ALA A 58 -6.06 -8.59 4.60
CA ALA A 58 -6.85 -7.38 4.59
C ALA A 58 -6.22 -6.29 3.70
N LEU A 59 -4.92 -6.01 3.85
CA LEU A 59 -4.23 -5.03 2.99
C LEU A 59 -4.24 -5.44 1.51
N LEU A 60 -4.03 -6.73 1.22
CA LEU A 60 -4.11 -7.26 -0.13
C LEU A 60 -5.50 -7.01 -0.75
N ARG A 61 -6.57 -7.30 -0.02
CA ARG A 61 -7.95 -7.10 -0.49
C ARG A 61 -8.25 -5.63 -0.76
N ILE A 62 -7.84 -4.74 0.13
CA ILE A 62 -8.03 -3.29 -0.05
C ILE A 62 -7.33 -2.80 -1.31
N ALA A 63 -6.05 -3.14 -1.50
CA ALA A 63 -5.31 -2.69 -2.69
C ALA A 63 -5.86 -3.30 -3.99
N ALA A 64 -6.29 -4.56 -3.97
CA ALA A 64 -6.94 -5.17 -5.13
C ALA A 64 -8.16 -4.35 -5.57
N ILE A 65 -9.08 -4.04 -4.64
CA ILE A 65 -10.26 -3.22 -4.91
C ILE A 65 -9.87 -1.80 -5.34
N ALA A 66 -8.98 -1.13 -4.60
CA ALA A 66 -8.64 0.28 -4.81
C ALA A 66 -7.88 0.52 -6.12
N LEU A 67 -6.87 -0.33 -6.41
CA LEU A 67 -5.93 -0.12 -7.52
C LEU A 67 -6.37 -0.80 -8.81
N THR A 68 -7.24 -1.80 -8.74
CA THR A 68 -7.62 -2.60 -9.92
C THR A 68 -9.11 -2.66 -10.18
N GLY A 69 -9.94 -2.40 -9.15
CA GLY A 69 -11.39 -2.61 -9.21
C GLY A 69 -11.81 -4.08 -9.17
N ASP A 70 -10.85 -5.00 -9.09
CA ASP A 70 -11.08 -6.43 -8.96
C ASP A 70 -10.76 -6.88 -7.52
N GLU A 71 -11.71 -7.58 -6.92
CA GLU A 71 -11.59 -8.11 -5.58
C GLU A 71 -10.71 -9.39 -5.54
N PHE A 72 -10.66 -10.12 -6.65
CA PHE A 72 -9.99 -11.42 -6.79
C PHE A 72 -9.09 -11.43 -8.03
N PRO A 73 -8.02 -10.62 -8.04
CA PRO A 73 -7.11 -10.54 -9.17
C PRO A 73 -6.46 -11.90 -9.45
N ASP A 74 -6.04 -12.11 -10.70
CA ASP A 74 -5.24 -13.28 -11.08
C ASP A 74 -3.91 -13.35 -10.31
N ASP A 75 -3.29 -14.54 -10.28
CA ASP A 75 -2.10 -14.81 -9.46
C ASP A 75 -0.92 -13.86 -9.75
N ASP A 76 -0.74 -13.43 -10.99
CA ASP A 76 0.38 -12.58 -11.39
C ASP A 76 0.15 -11.13 -10.95
N LEU A 77 -1.09 -10.66 -11.02
CA LEU A 77 -1.49 -9.36 -10.49
C LEU A 77 -1.49 -9.36 -8.96
N ALA A 78 -1.96 -10.44 -8.32
CA ALA A 78 -1.95 -10.60 -6.87
C ALA A 78 -0.53 -10.52 -6.29
N LYS A 79 0.46 -11.15 -6.93
CA LYS A 79 1.88 -11.05 -6.54
C LYS A 79 2.41 -9.62 -6.63
N GLN A 80 2.04 -8.88 -7.67
CA GLN A 80 2.45 -7.47 -7.81
C GLN A 80 1.85 -6.61 -6.69
N ILE A 81 0.54 -6.78 -6.40
CA ILE A 81 -0.14 -6.06 -5.31
C ILE A 81 0.51 -6.40 -3.96
N GLN A 82 0.84 -7.68 -3.72
CA GLN A 82 1.49 -8.09 -2.48
C GLN A 82 2.83 -7.35 -2.25
N MET A 83 3.62 -7.17 -3.30
CA MET A 83 4.89 -6.43 -3.22
C MET A 83 4.69 -4.92 -3.00
N GLU A 84 3.60 -4.37 -3.54
CA GLU A 84 3.20 -2.98 -3.30
C GLU A 84 2.84 -2.72 -1.82
N ASN A 85 2.40 -3.76 -1.12
CA ASN A 85 1.99 -3.69 0.29
C ASN A 85 3.13 -4.00 1.27
N ALA A 86 4.32 -4.37 0.77
CA ALA A 86 5.42 -4.87 1.60
C ALA A 86 5.82 -3.96 2.78
N PRO A 87 5.87 -2.61 2.64
CA PRO A 87 6.21 -1.74 3.77
C PRO A 87 5.20 -1.82 4.92
N PHE A 88 3.92 -1.95 4.57
CA PHE A 88 2.80 -1.91 5.49
C PHE A 88 2.64 -3.21 6.28
N ASN A 89 3.22 -4.30 5.78
CA ASN A 89 3.16 -5.62 6.43
C ASN A 89 4.24 -5.84 7.50
N ILE A 90 5.17 -4.91 7.71
CA ILE A 90 6.23 -5.07 8.73
C ILE A 90 5.67 -4.96 10.14
N ASN A 91 4.75 -4.03 10.36
CA ASN A 91 4.09 -3.82 11.64
C ASN A 91 2.59 -3.98 11.48
N VAL A 92 2.03 -4.97 12.18
CA VAL A 92 0.59 -5.17 12.25
C VAL A 92 0.01 -4.16 13.24
N SER A 93 -0.32 -2.97 12.73
CA SER A 93 -0.82 -1.88 13.57
C SER A 93 -1.80 -0.97 12.84
N ASN A 94 -2.51 -0.15 13.61
CA ASN A 94 -3.46 0.82 13.06
C ASN A 94 -2.73 1.92 12.27
N GLU A 95 -1.51 2.29 12.68
CA GLU A 95 -0.65 3.23 11.97
C GLU A 95 -0.28 2.71 10.56
N ALA A 96 0.01 1.41 10.43
CA ALA A 96 0.27 0.81 9.12
C ALA A 96 -0.95 0.87 8.20
N LEU A 97 -2.16 0.63 8.73
CA LEU A 97 -3.40 0.78 7.97
C LEU A 97 -3.63 2.22 7.54
N ILE A 98 -3.47 3.20 8.43
CA ILE A 98 -3.63 4.62 8.11
C ILE A 98 -2.63 5.04 7.03
N ALA A 99 -1.35 4.70 7.20
CA ALA A 99 -0.34 4.99 6.19
C ALA A 99 -0.67 4.31 4.85
N PHE A 100 -1.19 3.08 4.87
CA PHE A 100 -1.61 2.39 3.66
C PHE A 100 -2.78 3.09 2.94
N GLN A 101 -3.75 3.63 3.69
CA GLN A 101 -4.85 4.42 3.12
C GLN A 101 -4.31 5.65 2.38
N GLU A 102 -3.42 6.41 3.03
CA GLU A 102 -2.82 7.60 2.42
C GLU A 102 -1.95 7.23 1.22
N TYR A 103 -1.29 6.07 1.26
CA TYR A 103 -0.52 5.55 0.14
C TYR A 103 -1.37 5.24 -1.09
N LEU A 104 -2.55 4.64 -0.90
CA LEU A 104 -3.49 4.37 -1.98
C LEU A 104 -4.01 5.67 -2.60
N ILE A 105 -4.33 6.67 -1.77
CA ILE A 105 -4.79 7.99 -2.23
C ILE A 105 -3.70 8.70 -3.03
N TRP A 106 -2.46 8.69 -2.53
CA TRP A 106 -1.32 9.20 -3.28
C TRP A 106 -1.15 8.45 -4.62
N THR A 107 -1.25 7.12 -4.58
CA THR A 107 -1.13 6.28 -5.78
C THR A 107 -2.21 6.60 -6.81
N ILE A 108 -3.44 6.91 -6.39
CA ILE A 108 -4.56 7.18 -7.30
C ILE A 108 -4.61 8.64 -7.75
N PHE A 109 -4.29 9.61 -6.90
CA PHE A 109 -4.54 11.03 -7.18
C PHE A 109 -3.29 11.93 -7.20
N ASP A 110 -2.16 11.51 -6.62
CA ASP A 110 -0.94 12.32 -6.38
C ASP A 110 -1.19 13.61 -5.55
N ARG A 111 -2.36 13.73 -4.91
CA ARG A 111 -2.83 14.82 -4.04
C ARG A 111 -3.93 14.31 -3.10
N PHE A 112 -4.37 15.13 -2.15
CA PHE A 112 -5.39 14.82 -1.13
C PHE A 112 -5.00 13.80 -0.06
N PHE A 113 -3.80 13.23 -0.16
CA PHE A 113 -3.23 12.39 0.88
C PHE A 113 -2.56 13.26 1.96
N GLN A 114 -2.47 12.72 3.17
CA GLN A 114 -1.77 13.34 4.29
C GLN A 114 -0.28 12.99 4.19
N MET A 115 0.50 13.92 3.67
CA MET A 115 1.92 13.71 3.35
C MET A 115 2.75 13.37 4.59
N GLU A 116 2.47 14.04 5.70
CA GLU A 116 3.20 13.89 6.96
C GLU A 116 3.12 12.44 7.48
N ILE A 117 1.94 11.81 7.36
CA ILE A 117 1.72 10.42 7.75
C ILE A 117 2.63 9.47 6.95
N LEU A 118 2.67 9.66 5.63
CA LEU A 118 3.50 8.81 4.76
C LEU A 118 4.99 9.03 4.99
N VAL A 119 5.43 10.29 5.12
CA VAL A 119 6.84 10.62 5.35
C VAL A 119 7.32 10.04 6.68
N GLU A 120 6.54 10.18 7.75
CA GLU A 120 6.87 9.60 9.06
C GLU A 120 6.94 8.06 8.97
N TYR A 121 5.91 7.44 8.40
CA TYR A 121 5.82 6.00 8.27
C TYR A 121 6.99 5.42 7.45
N PHE A 122 7.27 6.01 6.29
CA PHE A 122 8.36 5.54 5.43
C PHE A 122 9.75 5.85 5.99
N SER A 123 9.92 6.89 6.80
CA SER A 123 11.16 7.15 7.53
C SER A 123 11.45 6.05 8.57
N SER A 124 10.40 5.61 9.28
CA SER A 124 10.48 4.46 10.19
C SER A 124 10.80 3.17 9.43
N TYR A 125 10.12 2.93 8.31
CA TYR A 125 10.38 1.78 7.43
C TYR A 125 11.83 1.74 6.94
N ARG A 126 12.37 2.86 6.45
CA ARG A 126 13.79 2.95 6.05
C ARG A 126 14.72 2.59 7.19
N SER A 127 14.48 3.15 8.38
CA SER A 127 15.28 2.85 9.57
C SER A 127 15.24 1.35 9.93
N HIS A 128 14.07 0.72 9.80
CA HIS A 128 13.91 -0.72 9.97
C HIS A 128 14.73 -1.51 8.93
N ILE A 129 14.69 -1.13 7.65
CA ILE A 129 15.46 -1.78 6.60
C ILE A 129 16.97 -1.65 6.82
N PHE A 130 17.47 -0.47 7.19
CA PHE A 130 18.89 -0.28 7.52
C PHE A 130 19.31 -1.10 8.75
N THR A 131 18.44 -1.21 9.77
CA THR A 131 18.72 -2.05 10.93
C THR A 131 18.80 -3.53 10.51
N ARG A 132 17.84 -3.99 9.69
CA ARG A 132 17.74 -5.38 9.24
C ARG A 132 18.84 -5.77 8.25
N SER A 133 19.40 -4.83 7.48
CA SER A 133 20.46 -5.12 6.51
C SER A 133 21.71 -5.70 7.15
N SER A 134 21.99 -5.33 8.40
CA SER A 134 23.14 -5.83 9.18
C SER A 134 23.17 -7.34 9.38
N THR A 135 22.03 -8.02 9.23
CA THR A 135 21.90 -9.48 9.38
C THR A 135 21.77 -10.21 8.04
N GLN A 136 21.91 -9.51 6.92
CA GLN A 136 21.82 -10.07 5.58
C GLN A 136 23.20 -10.42 5.03
N ASP A 137 23.28 -11.46 4.20
CA ASP A 137 24.53 -11.88 3.55
C ASP A 137 25.12 -10.80 2.62
N ASN A 138 24.25 -9.97 2.03
CA ASN A 138 24.63 -8.81 1.22
C ASN A 138 23.83 -7.58 1.70
N PRO A 139 24.33 -6.83 2.70
CA PRO A 139 23.62 -5.69 3.28
C PRO A 139 23.26 -4.61 2.26
N ASP A 140 24.21 -4.20 1.42
CA ASP A 140 24.01 -3.14 0.43
C ASP A 140 23.01 -3.57 -0.66
N GLY A 141 23.13 -4.81 -1.13
CA GLY A 141 22.18 -5.38 -2.10
C GLY A 141 20.76 -5.46 -1.53
N PHE A 142 20.62 -5.80 -0.26
CA PHE A 142 19.33 -5.80 0.43
C PHE A 142 18.74 -4.39 0.54
N VAL A 143 19.53 -3.41 1.00
CA VAL A 143 19.08 -2.01 1.09
C VAL A 143 18.69 -1.47 -0.28
N TYR A 144 19.50 -1.73 -1.32
CA TYR A 144 19.18 -1.32 -2.68
C TYR A 144 17.86 -1.92 -3.17
N PHE A 145 17.67 -3.24 -3.01
CA PHE A 145 16.46 -3.90 -3.44
C PHE A 145 15.22 -3.40 -2.69
N MET A 146 15.34 -3.23 -1.37
CA MET A 146 14.23 -2.81 -0.53
C MET A 146 13.92 -1.33 -0.66
N LEU A 147 14.87 -0.42 -0.86
CA LEU A 147 14.57 1.03 -0.84
C LEU A 147 14.73 1.73 -2.20
N TYR A 148 15.64 1.27 -3.04
CA TYR A 148 16.17 2.09 -4.15
C TYR A 148 16.03 1.44 -5.53
N SER A 149 15.30 0.32 -5.63
CA SER A 149 15.14 -0.38 -6.91
C SER A 149 14.17 0.32 -7.89
N GLY A 150 13.36 1.27 -7.40
CA GLY A 150 12.39 2.03 -8.19
C GLY A 150 11.23 1.20 -8.77
N LYS A 151 11.09 -0.06 -8.36
CA LYS A 151 10.12 -1.02 -8.92
C LYS A 151 8.69 -0.81 -8.41
N PHE A 152 8.55 -0.28 -7.21
CA PHE A 152 7.26 -0.14 -6.52
C PHE A 152 6.92 1.33 -6.28
N GLY A 153 5.63 1.65 -6.19
CA GLY A 153 5.18 3.04 -6.00
C GLY A 153 5.76 3.66 -4.74
N TRP A 154 5.78 2.94 -3.63
CA TRP A 154 6.32 3.40 -2.36
C TRP A 154 7.84 3.67 -2.40
N GLN A 155 8.60 3.00 -3.29
CA GLN A 155 10.02 3.32 -3.49
C GLN A 155 10.18 4.67 -4.18
N LYS A 156 9.34 4.93 -5.19
CA LYS A 156 9.28 6.23 -5.89
C LYS A 156 8.83 7.33 -4.93
N PHE A 157 7.92 7.03 -3.99
CA PHE A 157 7.52 7.96 -2.94
C PHE A 157 8.70 8.31 -2.03
N ILE A 158 9.39 7.29 -1.51
CA ILE A 158 10.58 7.48 -0.65
C ILE A 158 11.61 8.36 -1.35
N GLU A 159 11.97 8.06 -2.59
CA GLU A 159 12.96 8.83 -3.35
C GLU A 159 12.59 10.32 -3.50
N LYS A 160 11.30 10.61 -3.66
CA LYS A 160 10.80 11.97 -3.89
C LYS A 160 10.59 12.76 -2.59
N HIS A 161 10.30 12.08 -1.47
CA HIS A 161 9.74 12.72 -0.27
C HIS A 161 10.48 12.41 1.05
N CYS A 162 11.42 11.46 1.08
CA CYS A 162 12.13 11.04 2.29
C CYS A 162 13.64 11.07 2.12
#